data_AF-A0A662FWA2-F1
#
_entry.id   AF-A0A662FWA2-F1
#
_cell.length_a   1.000
_cell.length_b   1.000
_cell.length_c   1.000
_cell.angle_alpha   90.00
_cell.angle_beta   90.00
_cell.angle_gamma   90.00
#
_symmetry.space_group_name_H-M   'P 1'
#
loop_
_entity.id
_entity.type
_entity.pdbx_description
1 polymer ?
#
loop_
_entity_poly.entity_id
_entity_poly.type
_entity_poly.pdbx_seq_one_letter_code
_entity_poly.pdbx_strand_id
1 'polypeptide(L)'
;MSKPKTVKLKYIEDLIHVLNVAQLPIVHHVSVDSRHIYFIPVGMLGDIGIIYYIELEKPLSGKFILYNTFTGEIRSSSVWTSDSRYMVVPIVEVEKHNLFAEKIFIEDGKKKDSSANRSKKKNKNEDKGKLAAVLHRVKK
;
A
#
# COMPACT_ATOMS: atom_id res chain seq x y z
N MET A 1 -24.23 -5.89 0.74
CA MET A 1 -23.10 -5.93 -0.21
C MET A 1 -21.90 -6.56 0.50
N SER A 2 -21.25 -7.54 -0.13
CA SER A 2 -20.01 -8.14 0.39
C SER A 2 -18.87 -7.12 0.33
N LYS A 3 -17.89 -7.22 1.25
CA LYS A 3 -16.69 -6.38 1.21
C LYS A 3 -15.84 -6.79 0.00
N PRO A 4 -15.29 -5.85 -0.80
CA PRO A 4 -14.40 -6.19 -1.91
C PRO A 4 -13.19 -6.98 -1.40
N LYS A 5 -12.77 -7.98 -2.18
CA LYS A 5 -11.53 -8.71 -1.94
C LYS A 5 -10.38 -7.94 -2.59
N THR A 6 -9.26 -7.80 -1.88
CA THR A 6 -8.10 -7.04 -2.37
C THR A 6 -6.86 -7.91 -2.49
N VAL A 7 -6.03 -7.65 -3.50
CA VAL A 7 -4.72 -8.29 -3.71
C VAL A 7 -3.67 -7.19 -3.86
N LYS A 8 -2.74 -7.11 -2.89
CA LYS A 8 -1.58 -6.19 -2.97
C LYS A 8 -0.49 -6.84 -3.82
N LEU A 9 -0.12 -6.17 -4.89
CA LEU A 9 0.96 -6.57 -5.79
C LEU A 9 2.27 -5.93 -5.34
N LYS A 10 3.38 -6.59 -5.69
CA LYS A 10 4.72 -6.14 -5.31
C LYS A 10 5.30 -5.16 -6.31
N TYR A 11 5.01 -5.35 -7.59
CA TYR A 11 5.59 -4.58 -8.68
C TYR A 11 4.51 -4.03 -9.63
N ILE A 12 4.81 -2.92 -10.32
CA ILE A 12 3.87 -2.28 -11.26
C ILE A 12 3.64 -3.17 -12.49
N GLU A 13 4.65 -3.94 -12.88
CA GLU A 13 4.64 -4.94 -13.94
C GLU A 13 3.49 -5.92 -13.74
N ASP A 14 3.29 -6.40 -12.50
CA ASP A 14 2.21 -7.33 -12.19
C ASP A 14 0.83 -6.67 -12.37
N LEU A 15 0.70 -5.37 -12.03
CA LEU A 15 -0.55 -4.62 -12.23
C LEU A 15 -0.85 -4.49 -13.73
N ILE A 16 0.17 -4.20 -14.55
CA ILE A 16 0.07 -4.13 -16.01
C ILE A 16 -0.29 -5.49 -16.62
N HIS A 17 0.28 -6.58 -16.12
CA HIS A 17 -0.08 -7.93 -16.59
C HIS A 17 -1.55 -8.27 -16.28
N VAL A 18 -2.06 -7.90 -15.09
CA VAL A 18 -3.48 -8.11 -14.77
C VAL A 18 -4.39 -7.27 -15.67
N LEU A 19 -4.04 -6.01 -15.95
CA LEU A 19 -4.76 -5.15 -16.90
C LEU A 19 -4.88 -5.78 -18.29
N ASN A 20 -3.75 -6.31 -18.80
CA ASN A 20 -3.69 -6.96 -20.11
C ASN A 20 -4.67 -8.14 -20.21
N VAL A 21 -4.72 -8.98 -19.17
CA VAL A 21 -5.62 -10.15 -19.14
C VAL A 21 -7.07 -9.73 -18.94
N ALA A 22 -7.32 -8.72 -18.11
CA ALA A 22 -8.67 -8.24 -17.80
C ALA A 22 -9.31 -7.44 -18.96
N GLN A 23 -8.54 -7.05 -19.98
CA GLN A 23 -8.99 -6.20 -21.10
C GLN A 23 -9.64 -4.87 -20.65
N LEU A 24 -9.22 -4.37 -19.48
CA LEU A 24 -9.67 -3.10 -18.90
C LEU A 24 -8.46 -2.17 -18.84
N PRO A 25 -8.18 -1.30 -19.83
CA PRO A 25 -6.91 -0.58 -19.90
C PRO A 25 -6.93 0.71 -19.05
N ILE A 26 -7.42 0.68 -17.82
CA ILE A 26 -7.50 1.87 -16.96
C ILE A 26 -6.98 1.56 -15.57
N VAL A 27 -6.09 2.40 -15.07
CA VAL A 27 -5.64 2.39 -13.67
C VAL A 27 -6.28 3.55 -12.94
N HIS A 28 -6.84 3.28 -11.78
CA HIS A 28 -7.31 4.32 -10.87
C HIS A 28 -6.21 4.67 -9.87
N HIS A 29 -6.12 5.94 -9.50
CA HIS A 29 -5.18 6.44 -8.49
C HIS A 29 -5.91 7.19 -7.38
N VAL A 30 -5.52 6.92 -6.14
CA VAL A 30 -5.96 7.69 -4.96
C VAL A 30 -4.77 7.88 -4.02
N SER A 31 -4.73 9.03 -3.34
CA SER A 31 -3.77 9.29 -2.27
C SER A 31 -4.41 9.08 -0.90
N VAL A 32 -3.78 8.26 -0.05
CA VAL A 32 -4.24 7.94 1.31
C VAL A 32 -3.03 8.00 2.23
N ASP A 33 -3.09 8.78 3.31
CA ASP A 33 -2.01 8.89 4.31
C ASP A 33 -0.60 9.08 3.72
N SER A 34 -0.46 9.95 2.71
CA SER A 34 0.81 10.19 1.98
C SER A 34 1.34 8.99 1.19
N ARG A 35 0.51 7.97 0.96
CA ARG A 35 0.77 6.85 0.05
C ARG A 35 -0.05 7.02 -1.23
N HIS A 36 0.48 6.49 -2.32
CA HIS A 36 -0.14 6.54 -3.63
C HIS A 36 -0.60 5.14 -4.02
N ILE A 37 -1.90 4.96 -4.15
CA ILE A 37 -2.50 3.65 -4.40
C ILE A 37 -3.01 3.62 -5.83
N TYR A 38 -2.48 2.69 -6.60
CA TYR A 38 -2.88 2.46 -7.98
C TYR A 38 -3.61 1.12 -8.05
N PHE A 39 -4.84 1.11 -8.56
CA PHE A 39 -5.69 -0.07 -8.49
C PHE A 39 -6.56 -0.29 -9.72
N ILE A 40 -6.94 -1.54 -9.90
CA ILE A 40 -7.80 -2.01 -10.99
C ILE A 40 -8.92 -2.88 -10.41
N PRO A 41 -10.19 -2.49 -10.59
CA PRO A 41 -11.31 -3.32 -10.19
C PRO A 41 -11.55 -4.40 -11.26
N VAL A 42 -11.33 -5.66 -10.91
CA VAL A 42 -11.65 -6.79 -11.80
C VAL A 42 -12.94 -7.42 -11.32
N GLY A 43 -14.06 -7.04 -11.96
CA GLY A 43 -15.37 -7.65 -11.73
C GLY A 43 -15.53 -8.95 -12.51
N MET A 44 -16.22 -9.93 -11.92
CA MET A 44 -16.86 -11.00 -12.70
C MET A 44 -18.37 -10.79 -12.62
N LEU A 45 -19.02 -10.71 -13.79
CA LEU A 45 -20.48 -10.82 -14.01
C LEU A 45 -21.34 -10.55 -12.76
N GLY A 46 -21.50 -9.28 -12.39
CA GLY A 46 -22.55 -8.83 -11.46
C GLY A 46 -22.19 -8.76 -9.97
N ASP A 47 -20.99 -9.17 -9.54
CA ASP A 47 -20.56 -9.02 -8.14
C ASP A 47 -19.30 -8.14 -7.99
N ILE A 48 -19.11 -7.56 -6.80
CA ILE A 48 -17.93 -6.75 -6.48
C ILE A 48 -16.71 -7.69 -6.49
N GLY A 49 -15.94 -7.65 -7.58
CA GLY A 49 -14.84 -8.58 -7.80
C GLY A 49 -13.57 -8.27 -7.00
N ILE A 50 -12.43 -8.75 -7.51
CA ILE A 50 -11.13 -8.60 -6.86
C ILE A 50 -10.50 -7.27 -7.28
N ILE A 51 -9.97 -6.53 -6.31
CA ILE A 51 -9.24 -5.29 -6.56
C ILE A 51 -7.74 -5.58 -6.42
N TYR A 52 -7.03 -5.49 -7.53
CA TYR A 52 -5.57 -5.58 -7.54
C TYR A 52 -5.00 -4.18 -7.38
N TYR A 53 -3.99 -4.03 -6.52
CA TYR A 53 -3.40 -2.72 -6.28
C TYR A 53 -1.90 -2.78 -5.97
N ILE A 54 -1.20 -1.69 -6.25
CA ILE A 54 0.13 -1.40 -5.72
C ILE A 54 0.08 -0.16 -4.84
N GLU A 55 1.06 -0.03 -3.97
CA GLU A 55 1.25 1.13 -3.11
C GLU A 55 2.65 1.68 -3.35
N LEU A 56 2.74 2.97 -3.66
CA LEU A 56 3.98 3.68 -3.89
C LEU A 56 4.16 4.80 -2.87
N GLU A 57 5.41 5.07 -2.47
CA GLU A 57 5.74 6.21 -1.58
C GLU A 57 5.68 7.55 -2.32
N LYS A 58 5.85 7.52 -3.65
CA LYS A 58 5.83 8.68 -4.53
C LYS A 58 4.86 8.42 -5.68
N PRO A 59 4.17 9.44 -6.19
CA PRO A 59 3.29 9.27 -7.32
C PRO A 59 4.10 8.97 -8.59
N LEU A 60 3.49 8.24 -9.52
CA LEU A 60 3.98 8.14 -10.88
C LEU A 60 3.97 9.53 -11.55
N SER A 61 4.98 9.82 -12.35
CA SER A 61 5.07 11.10 -13.06
C SER A 61 4.22 11.07 -14.34
N GLY A 62 3.10 11.78 -14.35
CA GLY A 62 2.26 11.93 -15.54
C GLY A 62 0.86 11.35 -15.38
N LYS A 63 0.16 11.20 -16.51
CA LYS A 63 -1.25 10.78 -16.58
C LYS A 63 -1.46 9.46 -17.31
N PHE A 64 -0.40 8.91 -17.88
CA PHE A 64 -0.43 7.68 -18.66
C PHE A 64 0.74 6.78 -18.25
N ILE A 65 0.49 5.48 -18.20
CA ILE A 65 1.52 4.45 -18.18
C ILE A 65 1.67 3.95 -19.62
N LEU A 66 2.91 3.92 -20.09
CA LEU A 66 3.28 3.38 -21.38
C LEU A 66 3.97 2.05 -21.15
N TYR A 67 3.32 0.96 -21.57
CA TYR A 67 3.90 -0.37 -21.54
C TYR A 67 4.32 -0.77 -22.95
N ASN A 68 5.61 -0.94 -23.17
CA ASN A 68 6.11 -1.44 -24.44
C ASN A 68 5.81 -2.93 -24.55
N THR A 69 4.92 -3.31 -25.46
CA THR A 69 4.45 -4.70 -25.61
C THR A 69 5.51 -5.62 -26.20
N PHE A 70 6.60 -5.07 -26.76
CA PHE A 70 7.71 -5.83 -27.33
C PHE A 70 8.86 -6.03 -26.35
N THR A 71 9.19 -5.01 -25.54
CA THR A 71 10.34 -5.05 -24.62
C THR A 71 9.95 -5.29 -23.16
N GLY A 72 8.67 -5.15 -22.82
CA GLY A 72 8.19 -5.18 -21.44
C GLY A 72 8.50 -3.90 -20.64
N GLU A 73 9.09 -2.89 -21.28
CA GLU A 73 9.46 -1.64 -20.61
C GLU A 73 8.23 -0.85 -20.16
N ILE A 74 8.27 -0.34 -18.92
CA ILE A 74 7.24 0.54 -18.35
C ILE A 74 7.79 1.95 -18.18
N ARG A 75 7.06 2.93 -18.71
CA ARG A 75 7.34 4.36 -18.51
C ARG A 75 6.07 5.09 -18.15
N SER A 76 6.21 6.29 -17.60
CA SER A 76 5.10 7.20 -17.37
C SER A 76 5.18 8.40 -18.31
N SER A 77 4.04 8.94 -18.70
CA SER A 77 3.93 10.06 -19.66
C SER A 77 2.83 11.02 -19.25
N SER A 78 3.06 12.32 -19.48
CA SER A 78 2.04 13.37 -19.36
C SER A 78 1.21 13.54 -20.63
N VAL A 79 1.65 12.97 -21.74
CA VAL A 79 1.02 13.10 -23.06
C VAL A 79 0.61 11.75 -23.62
N TRP A 80 -0.50 11.76 -24.37
CA TRP A 80 -0.94 10.60 -25.14
C TRP A 80 0.04 10.30 -26.28
N THR A 81 0.17 9.03 -26.65
CA THR A 81 0.95 8.59 -27.81
C THR A 81 0.11 7.67 -28.70
N SER A 82 0.33 7.72 -30.01
CA SER A 82 -0.28 6.82 -31.01
C SER A 82 0.68 5.74 -31.48
N ASP A 83 1.85 5.60 -30.84
CA ASP A 83 2.85 4.60 -31.18
C ASP A 83 2.36 3.20 -30.81
N SER A 84 2.16 2.35 -31.82
CA SER A 84 1.62 0.99 -31.67
C SER A 84 2.52 0.04 -30.87
N ARG A 85 3.76 0.44 -30.56
CA ARG A 85 4.64 -0.33 -29.67
C ARG A 85 4.20 -0.25 -28.22
N TYR A 86 3.39 0.74 -27.87
CA TYR A 86 2.96 0.98 -26.51
C TYR A 86 1.49 0.66 -26.34
N MET A 87 1.18 -0.15 -25.33
CA MET A 87 -0.12 -0.06 -24.68
C MET A 87 -0.14 1.20 -23.82
N VAL A 88 -1.08 2.10 -24.10
CA VAL A 88 -1.30 3.33 -23.34
C VAL A 88 -2.38 3.07 -22.30
N VAL A 89 -2.02 3.14 -21.03
CA VAL A 89 -2.92 2.96 -19.90
C VAL A 89 -3.13 4.30 -19.20
N PRO A 90 -4.30 4.95 -19.33
CA PRO A 90 -4.62 6.14 -18.54
C PRO A 90 -4.63 5.86 -17.04
N ILE A 91 -4.08 6.82 -16.29
CA ILE A 91 -4.20 6.95 -14.85
C ILE A 91 -5.34 7.92 -14.56
N VAL A 92 -6.41 7.42 -13.95
CA VAL A 92 -7.58 8.19 -13.56
C VAL A 92 -7.48 8.56 -12.08
N GLU A 93 -7.35 9.86 -11.82
CA GLU A 93 -7.37 10.42 -10.46
C GLU A 93 -8.78 10.30 -9.88
N VAL A 94 -8.90 9.63 -8.73
CA VAL A 94 -10.18 9.40 -8.06
C VAL A 94 -10.36 10.37 -6.92
N GLU A 95 -11.33 11.26 -7.05
CA GLU A 95 -11.73 12.19 -5.97
C GLU A 95 -12.55 11.49 -4.88
N LYS A 96 -13.48 10.60 -5.29
CA LYS A 96 -14.35 9.85 -4.38
C LYS A 96 -14.72 8.50 -4.99
N HIS A 97 -14.74 7.47 -4.16
CA HIS A 97 -15.30 6.18 -4.51
C HIS A 97 -16.01 5.58 -3.29
N ASN A 98 -16.91 4.63 -3.50
CA ASN A 98 -17.52 3.85 -2.42
C ASN A 98 -16.87 2.47 -2.23
N LEU A 99 -15.73 2.20 -2.90
CA LEU A 99 -15.05 0.90 -2.91
C LEU A 99 -14.15 0.65 -1.69
N PHE A 100 -13.58 1.69 -1.09
CA PHE A 100 -12.63 1.56 0.02
C PHE A 100 -13.10 2.34 1.25
N ALA A 101 -13.20 1.68 2.40
CA ALA A 101 -13.05 2.40 3.67
C ALA A 101 -11.56 2.70 3.82
N GLU A 102 -11.18 3.91 4.26
CA GLU A 102 -9.78 4.36 4.44
C GLU A 102 -8.88 3.30 5.10
N LYS A 103 -9.46 2.46 5.96
CA LYS A 103 -8.79 1.40 6.72
C LYS A 103 -8.37 0.16 5.92
N ILE A 104 -8.82 -0.06 4.69
CA ILE A 104 -8.53 -1.32 3.94
C ILE A 104 -7.06 -1.42 3.50
N PHE A 105 -6.40 -0.29 3.25
CA PHE A 105 -5.01 -0.28 2.81
C PHE A 105 -4.00 -0.16 3.95
N ILE A 106 -4.48 0.07 5.18
CA ILE A 106 -3.65 0.44 6.34
C ILE A 106 -3.30 -0.78 7.22
N GLU A 107 -3.90 -1.96 6.99
CA GLU A 107 -3.86 -3.05 7.98
C GLU A 107 -2.49 -3.74 8.19
N ASP A 108 -1.45 -3.48 7.39
CA ASP A 108 -0.13 -4.11 7.60
C ASP A 108 0.93 -3.21 8.28
N GLY A 109 0.60 -1.96 8.64
CA GLY A 109 1.58 -1.00 9.15
C GLY A 109 1.78 -0.96 10.68
N LYS A 110 0.87 -1.47 11.50
CA LYS A 110 0.98 -1.37 12.97
C LYS A 110 1.58 -2.62 13.63
N LYS A 111 2.85 -2.92 13.29
CA LYS A 111 3.75 -3.68 14.17
C LYS A 111 5.14 -3.05 14.20
N LYS A 112 5.25 -1.89 14.84
CA LYS A 112 6.49 -1.43 15.50
C LYS A 112 6.12 -0.28 16.42
N ASP A 113 5.83 -0.65 17.67
CA ASP A 113 6.14 0.14 18.89
C ASP A 113 5.55 -0.57 20.11
N SER A 114 6.10 -1.73 20.45
CA SER A 114 5.86 -2.38 21.75
C SER A 114 7.14 -2.86 22.45
N SER A 115 8.32 -2.66 21.85
CA SER A 115 9.61 -2.96 22.50
C SER A 115 10.14 -1.82 23.38
N ALA A 116 9.70 -0.57 23.18
CA ALA A 116 10.21 0.57 23.97
C ALA A 116 9.64 0.65 25.41
N ASN A 117 8.48 0.02 25.67
CA ASN A 117 7.82 0.14 26.98
C ASN A 117 8.09 -1.02 27.95
N ARG A 118 8.78 -2.09 27.51
CA ARG A 118 9.20 -3.20 28.40
C ARG A 118 10.52 -2.91 29.12
N SER A 119 11.38 -2.07 28.54
CA SER A 119 12.69 -1.72 29.11
C SER A 119 12.63 -0.67 30.22
N LYS A 120 11.66 0.26 30.20
CA LYS A 120 11.49 1.26 31.28
C LYS A 120 10.87 0.67 32.56
N LYS A 121 10.09 -0.41 32.47
CA LYS A 121 9.46 -1.04 33.65
C LYS A 121 10.43 -1.97 34.41
N LYS A 122 11.48 -2.47 33.75
CA LYS A 122 12.50 -3.33 34.40
C LYS A 122 13.49 -2.52 35.25
N ASN A 123 13.99 -1.38 34.74
CA ASN A 123 14.93 -0.54 35.50
C ASN A 123 14.33 0.09 36.76
N LYS A 124 13.03 0.44 36.77
CA LYS A 124 12.40 1.06 37.94
C LYS A 124 12.13 0.09 39.10
N ASN A 125 12.07 -1.23 38.83
CA ASN A 125 11.89 -2.25 39.86
C ASN A 125 13.23 -2.76 40.42
N GLU A 126 14.31 -2.76 39.63
CA GLU A 126 15.64 -3.15 40.13
C GLU A 126 16.25 -2.08 41.07
N ASP A 127 16.05 -0.79 40.81
CA ASP A 127 16.53 0.27 41.70
C ASP A 127 15.81 0.30 43.05
N LYS A 128 14.50 -0.01 43.07
CA LYS A 128 13.74 -0.10 44.33
C LYS A 128 14.15 -1.31 45.17
N GLY A 129 14.51 -2.42 44.54
CA GLY A 129 14.99 -3.63 45.23
C GLY A 129 16.36 -3.44 45.87
N LYS A 130 17.27 -2.71 45.21
CA LYS A 130 18.61 -2.43 45.73
C LYS A 130 18.61 -1.44 46.90
N LEU A 131 17.76 -0.41 46.86
CA LEU A 131 17.66 0.57 47.96
C LEU A 131 17.16 -0.06 49.27
N ALA A 132 16.22 -1.00 49.19
CA ALA A 132 15.69 -1.72 50.35
C ALA A 132 16.73 -2.66 51.00
N ALA A 133 17.60 -3.30 50.21
CA ALA A 133 18.62 -4.21 50.70
C ALA A 133 19.76 -3.48 51.44
N VAL A 134 20.09 -2.24 51.06
CA VAL A 134 21.11 -1.43 51.73
C VAL A 134 20.62 -0.93 53.09
N LEU A 135 19.35 -0.52 53.20
CA LEU A 135 18.77 -0.01 54.46
C LEU A 135 18.66 -1.08 55.55
N HIS A 136 18.57 -2.36 55.19
CA HIS A 136 18.48 -3.46 56.16
C HIS A 136 19.85 -3.88 56.74
N ARG A 137 20.97 -3.44 56.13
CA ARG A 137 22.33 -3.80 56.57
C ARG A 137 22.95 -2.78 57.54
N VAL A 138 22.35 -1.60 57.68
CA VAL A 138 22.87 -0.51 58.54
C VAL A 138 22.19 -0.48 59.92
N LYS A 139 21.18 -1.33 60.18
CA LYS A 139 20.44 -1.40 61.45
C LYS A 139 20.74 -2.65 62.31
N LYS A 140 21.93 -3.24 62.21
CA LYS A 140 22.39 -4.28 63.14
C LYS A 140 23.70 -3.87 63.78
#